data_AF-A0A2T5IQK0-F1
#
_entry.id   AF-A0A2T5IQK0-F1
#
_cell.length_a   1.000
_cell.length_b   1.000
_cell.length_c   1.000
_cell.angle_alpha   90.00
_cell.angle_beta   90.00
_cell.angle_gamma   90.00
#
_symmetry.space_group_name_H-M   'P 1'
#
loop_
_entity.id
_entity.type
_entity.pdbx_description
1 polymer ?
#
loop_
_entity_poly.entity_id
_entity_poly.type
_entity_poly.pdbx_seq_one_letter_code
_entity_poly.pdbx_strand_id
1 'polypeptide(L)'
;MSKKLIRPTDIEEAQINAAALADPDNLPLTDDELQQFRRAPGRPPGSGKKEQVTIRIDAEILEQFRATGNGWQTRINDALRDWIKHR
;
A
#
# COMPACT_ATOMS: atom_id res chain seq x y z
N MET A 1 5.93 -17.69 -4.02
CA MET A 1 6.49 -18.03 -2.70
C MET A 1 5.55 -17.52 -1.63
N SER A 2 4.75 -18.38 -1.00
CA SER A 2 3.91 -17.96 0.13
C SER A 2 4.82 -17.72 1.34
N LYS A 3 4.89 -16.49 1.86
CA LYS A 3 5.65 -16.21 3.08
C LYS A 3 4.91 -16.86 4.25
N LYS A 4 5.54 -17.82 4.92
CA LYS A 4 5.00 -18.45 6.14
C LYS A 4 4.96 -17.39 7.24
N LEU A 5 3.75 -17.06 7.72
CA LEU A 5 3.56 -16.16 8.85
C LEU A 5 3.92 -16.94 10.13
N ILE A 6 4.97 -16.52 10.83
CA ILE A 6 5.33 -17.06 12.14
C ILE A 6 4.58 -16.22 13.19
N ARG A 7 3.73 -16.87 13.98
CA ARG A 7 3.05 -16.22 15.11
C ARG A 7 3.83 -16.55 16.39
N PRO A 8 4.01 -15.59 17.31
CA PRO A 8 4.55 -15.88 18.64
C PRO A 8 3.73 -16.96 19.34
N THR A 9 4.40 -17.76 20.15
CA THR A 9 3.77 -18.67 21.11
C THR A 9 3.27 -17.91 22.33
N ASP A 10 2.37 -18.49 23.12
CA ASP A 10 1.81 -17.85 24.32
C ASP A 10 2.90 -17.40 25.32
N ILE A 11 3.99 -18.16 25.42
CA ILE A 11 5.14 -17.83 26.27
C ILE A 11 5.86 -16.59 25.73
N GLU A 12 6.08 -16.54 24.41
CA GLU A 12 6.72 -15.39 23.76
C GLU A 12 5.82 -14.15 23.82
N GLU A 13 4.51 -14.28 23.65
CA GLU A 13 3.56 -13.17 23.83
C GLU A 13 3.61 -12.61 25.25
N ALA A 14 3.64 -13.48 26.27
CA ALA A 14 3.74 -13.05 27.66
C ALA A 14 5.04 -12.29 27.93
N GLN A 15 6.16 -12.74 27.36
CA GLN A 15 7.46 -12.05 27.46
C GLN A 15 7.45 -10.68 26.77
N ILE A 16 6.85 -10.58 25.58
CA ILE A 16 6.70 -9.32 24.84
C ILE A 16 5.86 -8.33 25.63
N ASN A 17 4.72 -8.78 26.18
CA ASN A 17 3.82 -7.92 26.97
C ASN A 17 4.49 -7.45 28.27
N ALA A 18 5.21 -8.32 28.96
CA ALA A 18 5.94 -7.94 30.17
C ALA A 18 7.04 -6.91 29.89
N ALA A 19 7.76 -7.07 28.77
CA ALA A 19 8.77 -6.11 28.33
C ALA A 19 8.15 -4.74 27.99
N ALA A 20 7.01 -4.72 27.29
CA ALA A 20 6.29 -3.49 26.97
C ALA A 20 5.79 -2.75 28.22
N LEU A 21 5.30 -3.49 29.23
CA LEU A 21 4.85 -2.90 30.50
C LEU A 21 6.00 -2.37 31.36
N ALA A 22 7.21 -2.90 31.19
CA ALA A 22 8.39 -2.44 31.91
C ALA A 22 8.97 -1.13 31.36
N ASP A 23 8.56 -0.71 30.15
CA ASP A 23 8.97 0.54 29.50
C ASP A 23 7.90 1.64 29.71
N PRO A 24 8.13 2.63 30.62
CA PRO A 24 7.16 3.68 30.91
C PRO A 24 6.87 4.60 29.72
N ASP A 25 7.80 4.70 28.76
CA ASP A 25 7.68 5.59 27.60
C ASP A 25 6.93 4.92 26.43
N ASN A 26 6.67 3.60 26.50
CA ASN A 26 6.08 2.83 25.41
C ASN A 26 5.14 1.70 25.90
N LEU A 27 4.16 2.08 26.70
CA LEU A 27 3.11 1.18 27.18
C LEU A 27 2.26 0.61 26.02
N PRO A 28 1.77 -0.64 26.13
CA PRO A 28 0.85 -1.20 25.15
C PRO A 28 -0.48 -0.44 25.19
N LEU A 29 -1.03 -0.15 24.01
CA LEU A 29 -2.36 0.42 23.86
C LEU A 29 -3.41 -0.53 24.43
N THR A 30 -4.41 0.02 25.11
CA THR A 30 -5.62 -0.72 25.50
C THR A 30 -6.51 -1.01 24.29
N ASP A 31 -7.38 -2.02 24.40
CA ASP A 31 -8.31 -2.37 23.32
C ASP A 31 -9.23 -1.19 22.93
N ASP A 32 -9.68 -0.41 23.92
CA ASP A 32 -10.53 0.75 23.71
C ASP A 32 -9.79 1.89 22.97
N GLU A 33 -8.50 2.09 23.27
CA GLU A 33 -7.65 3.05 22.55
C GLU A 33 -7.36 2.56 21.13
N LEU A 34 -7.08 1.27 20.96
CA LEU A 34 -6.82 0.66 19.66
C LEU A 34 -8.04 0.80 18.73
N GLN A 35 -9.25 0.64 19.26
CA GLN A 35 -10.50 0.74 18.50
C GLN A 35 -10.77 2.15 17.95
N GLN A 36 -10.18 3.19 18.55
CA GLN A 36 -10.30 4.57 18.08
C GLN A 36 -9.51 4.82 16.79
N PHE A 37 -8.49 4.00 16.49
CA PHE A 37 -7.72 4.12 15.26
C PHE A 37 -8.49 3.54 14.08
N ARG A 38 -8.98 4.41 13.20
CA ARG A 38 -9.54 4.00 11.91
C ARG A 38 -8.45 3.31 11.10
N ARG A 39 -8.68 2.06 10.69
CA ARG A 39 -7.85 1.38 9.69
C ARG A 39 -7.91 2.19 8.39
N ALA A 40 -6.90 3.01 8.14
CA ALA A 40 -6.75 3.65 6.83
C ALA A 40 -6.74 2.53 5.78
N PRO A 41 -7.47 2.68 4.67
CA PRO A 41 -7.40 1.71 3.59
C PRO A 41 -5.92 1.54 3.22
N GLY A 42 -5.42 0.31 3.35
CA GLY A 42 -4.07 -0.01 2.97
C GLY A 42 -3.82 0.32 1.51
N ARG A 43 -2.55 0.31 1.11
CA ARG A 43 -2.15 0.45 -0.29
C ARG A 43 -3.06 -0.41 -1.20
N PRO A 44 -3.67 0.17 -2.25
CA PRO A 44 -4.60 -0.55 -3.10
C PRO A 44 -3.96 -1.84 -3.63
N PRO A 45 -4.67 -2.98 -3.54
CA PRO A 45 -4.17 -4.25 -4.06
C PRO A 45 -3.84 -4.09 -5.56
N GLY A 46 -2.61 -4.48 -5.93
CA GLY A 46 -2.12 -4.40 -7.33
C GLY A 46 -1.11 -3.28 -7.62
N SER A 47 -0.89 -2.33 -6.71
CA SER A 47 0.18 -1.32 -6.89
C SER A 47 1.60 -1.93 -6.95
N GLY A 48 1.79 -3.16 -6.46
CA GLY A 48 3.07 -3.87 -6.49
C GLY A 48 3.45 -4.48 -7.85
N LYS A 49 2.56 -4.42 -8.85
CA LYS A 49 2.81 -4.93 -10.21
C LYS A 49 3.13 -3.82 -11.23
N LYS A 50 3.17 -2.56 -10.79
CA LYS A 50 3.50 -1.42 -11.65
C LYS A 50 4.98 -1.12 -11.49
N GLU A 51 5.70 -1.08 -12.60
CA GLU A 51 7.09 -0.65 -12.65
C GLU A 51 7.15 0.82 -13.06
N GLN A 52 7.95 1.62 -12.36
CA GLN A 52 8.18 3.01 -12.73
C GLN A 52 9.29 3.06 -13.78
N VAL A 53 8.96 3.51 -14.98
CA VAL A 53 9.91 3.65 -16.09
C VAL A 53 9.91 5.09 -16.59
N THR A 54 11.06 5.55 -17.10
CA THR A 54 11.20 6.86 -17.75
C THR A 54 11.09 6.69 -19.25
N ILE A 55 10.03 7.22 -19.86
CA ILE A 55 9.81 7.22 -21.31
C ILE A 55 9.55 8.64 -21.82
N ARG A 56 9.89 8.91 -23.07
CA ARG A 56 9.52 10.16 -23.76
C ARG A 56 8.18 9.97 -24.45
N ILE A 57 7.26 10.89 -24.22
CA ILE A 57 5.91 10.92 -24.82
C ILE A 57 5.76 12.31 -25.44
N ASP A 58 5.13 12.39 -26.60
CA ASP A 58 4.84 13.67 -27.27
C ASP A 58 4.06 14.60 -26.35
N ALA A 59 4.43 15.88 -26.37
CA ALA A 59 3.88 16.89 -25.48
C ALA A 59 2.35 17.02 -25.62
N GLU A 60 1.85 17.03 -26.86
CA GLU A 60 0.42 17.17 -27.17
C GLU A 60 -0.40 15.99 -26.60
N ILE A 61 0.13 14.77 -26.69
CA ILE A 61 -0.52 13.58 -26.13
C ILE A 61 -0.56 13.68 -24.60
N LEU A 62 0.58 14.07 -24.00
CA LEU A 62 0.66 14.20 -22.55
C LEU A 62 -0.28 15.28 -22.01
N GLU A 63 -0.43 16.41 -22.72
CA GLU A 63 -1.37 17.47 -22.38
C GLU A 63 -2.82 17.00 -22.45
N GLN A 64 -3.21 16.27 -23.49
CA GLN A 64 -4.56 15.70 -23.60
C GLN A 64 -4.89 14.80 -22.41
N PHE A 65 -3.97 13.92 -22.01
CA PHE A 65 -4.19 13.10 -20.82
C PHE A 65 -4.25 13.97 -19.56
N ARG A 66 -3.34 14.93 -19.35
CA ARG A 66 -3.37 15.80 -18.16
C ARG A 66 -4.67 16.61 -18.04
N ALA A 67 -5.22 17.06 -19.15
CA ALA A 67 -6.50 17.78 -19.19
C ALA A 67 -7.68 16.95 -18.66
N THR A 68 -7.58 15.61 -18.66
CA THR A 68 -8.61 14.73 -18.05
C THR A 68 -8.63 14.76 -16.51
N GLY A 69 -7.73 15.52 -15.88
CA GLY A 69 -7.70 15.75 -14.43
C GLY A 69 -7.12 14.57 -13.64
N ASN A 70 -7.60 14.39 -12.41
CA ASN A 70 -7.11 13.33 -11.54
C ASN A 70 -7.24 11.96 -12.20
N GLY A 71 -6.21 11.11 -12.03
CA GLY A 71 -6.17 9.78 -12.63
C GLY A 71 -5.66 9.71 -14.08
N TRP A 72 -5.15 10.80 -14.68
CA TRP A 72 -4.62 10.77 -16.05
C TRP A 72 -3.53 9.72 -16.30
N GLN A 73 -2.66 9.47 -15.30
CA GLN A 73 -1.65 8.40 -15.36
C GLN A 73 -2.26 6.99 -15.36
N THR A 74 -3.44 6.82 -14.77
CA THR A 74 -4.16 5.54 -14.85
C THR A 74 -4.75 5.38 -16.25
N ARG A 75 -5.35 6.45 -16.79
CA ARG A 75 -5.90 6.46 -18.16
C ARG A 75 -4.85 6.16 -19.22
N ILE A 76 -3.63 6.72 -19.11
CA ILE A 76 -2.56 6.41 -20.08
C ILE A 76 -2.12 4.94 -19.99
N ASN A 77 -2.02 4.37 -18.78
CA ASN A 77 -1.75 2.94 -18.62
C ASN A 77 -2.88 2.06 -19.19
N ASP A 78 -4.14 2.50 -19.07
CA ASP A 78 -5.28 1.75 -19.60
C ASP A 78 -5.32 1.79 -21.13
N ALA A 79 -4.99 2.93 -21.74
CA ALA A 79 -4.81 3.04 -23.19
C ALA A 79 -3.71 2.10 -23.71
N LEU A 80 -2.57 2.01 -23.00
CA LEU A 80 -1.49 1.07 -23.35
C LEU A 80 -1.94 -0.39 -23.22
N ARG A 81 -2.74 -0.73 -22.20
CA ARG A 81 -3.31 -2.08 -22.06
C ARG A 81 -4.27 -2.41 -23.19
N ASP A 82 -5.08 -1.43 -23.59
CA ASP A 82 -6.05 -1.61 -24.65
C ASP A 82 -5.37 -1.81 -26.01
N TRP A 83 -4.31 -1.04 -26.29
CA TRP A 83 -3.48 -1.21 -27.47
C TRP A 83 -2.86 -2.63 -27.55
N ILE A 84 -2.39 -3.18 -26.42
CA ILE A 84 -1.85 -4.55 -26.38
C ILE A 84 -2.92 -5.60 -26.72
N LYS A 85 -4.19 -5.39 -26.34
CA LYS A 85 -5.28 -6.33 -26.62
C LYS A 85 -5.72 -6.34 -28.08
N HIS A 86 -5.58 -5.21 -28.76
CA HIS A 86 -6.03 -5.00 -30.14
C HIS A 86 -4.90 -5.13 -31.18
N ARG A 87 -3.72 -5.55 -30.74
CA ARG A 87 -2.58 -5.90 -31.60
C ARG A 87 -2.53 -7.41 -31.82
#